data_AF-A0AAU8PCZ1-F1
#
_entry.id   AF-A0AAU8PCZ1-F1
#
_cell.length_a   1.000
_cell.length_b   1.000
_cell.length_c   1.000
_cell.angle_alpha   90.00
_cell.angle_beta   90.00
_cell.angle_gamma   90.00
#
_symmetry.space_group_name_H-M   'P 1'
#
loop_
_entity.id
_entity.type
_entity.pdbx_description
1 polymer ?
#
loop_
_entity_poly.entity_id
_entity_poly.type
_entity_poly.pdbx_seq_one_letter_code
_entity_poly.pdbx_strand_id
1 'polypeptide(L)'
;MNPKKLLATASLVLASFGGYFAPSSALAASQDECAIWICLPGGFPSGCGAAHSAMIDRVKDMKSPLPSFSSCAVQDGSGSQMSYNYNYAALIAEHRVCSSYRYRRDDRECVSWETVPSRYMKGTRCRVDRDGNRTPRYCVGTYRYVDVFIDGAKAGDTYYWR
;
A
#
# COMPACT_ATOMS: atom_id res chain seq x y z
N MET A 1 14.05 -2.39 -89.53
CA MET A 1 12.81 -1.68 -89.89
C MET A 1 11.97 -1.48 -88.62
N ASN A 2 11.56 -0.23 -88.36
CA ASN A 2 10.57 0.21 -87.35
C ASN A 2 9.17 -0.38 -87.67
N PRO A 3 8.14 -0.37 -86.77
CA PRO A 3 7.82 0.76 -85.88
C PRO A 3 7.23 0.48 -84.47
N LYS A 4 7.58 1.39 -83.54
CA LYS A 4 6.75 2.20 -82.62
C LYS A 4 5.37 1.66 -82.14
N LYS A 5 5.18 1.67 -80.81
CA LYS A 5 4.23 2.49 -80.00
C LYS A 5 4.08 1.84 -78.62
N LEU A 6 4.73 2.35 -77.56
CA LEU A 6 4.21 3.36 -76.60
C LEU A 6 2.71 3.26 -76.31
N LEU A 7 2.37 2.79 -75.10
CA LEU A 7 1.19 3.20 -74.36
C LEU A 7 1.46 3.03 -72.86
N ALA A 8 1.21 4.12 -72.15
CA ALA A 8 1.52 4.38 -70.76
C ALA A 8 0.64 3.54 -69.82
N THR A 9 1.21 3.07 -68.71
CA THR A 9 0.43 2.61 -67.56
C THR A 9 0.87 3.34 -66.30
N ALA A 10 -0.16 3.79 -65.58
CA ALA A 10 -0.13 4.82 -64.56
C ALA A 10 0.66 4.43 -63.31
N SER A 11 1.41 5.40 -62.80
CA SER A 11 2.04 5.35 -61.48
C SER A 11 0.98 5.22 -60.39
N LEU A 12 0.92 4.08 -59.71
CA LEU A 12 0.13 3.90 -58.50
C LEU A 12 1.02 4.25 -57.30
N VAL A 13 0.92 5.48 -56.82
CA VAL A 13 1.57 5.92 -55.57
C VAL A 13 0.76 5.34 -54.41
N LEU A 14 1.23 4.23 -53.85
CA LEU A 14 0.74 3.72 -52.56
C LEU A 14 1.27 4.64 -51.46
N ALA A 15 0.48 5.66 -51.12
CA ALA A 15 0.66 6.42 -49.89
C ALA A 15 0.35 5.49 -48.70
N SER A 16 1.38 4.80 -48.21
CA SER A 16 1.36 4.12 -46.92
C SER A 16 1.19 5.18 -45.83
N PHE A 17 -0.05 5.46 -45.46
CA PHE A 17 -0.41 6.13 -44.21
C PHE A 17 0.16 5.26 -43.09
N GLY A 18 1.36 5.60 -42.61
CA GLY A 18 1.86 5.16 -41.33
C GLY A 18 0.91 5.67 -40.27
N GLY A 19 -0.09 4.85 -39.93
CA GLY A 19 -0.88 5.03 -38.74
C GLY A 19 0.09 5.02 -37.58
N TYR A 20 0.38 6.22 -37.05
CA TYR A 20 0.94 6.36 -35.72
C TYR A 20 -0.09 5.74 -34.77
N PHE A 21 0.08 4.45 -34.49
CA PHE A 21 -0.52 3.83 -33.33
C PHE A 21 0.10 4.54 -32.13
N ALA A 22 -0.56 5.61 -31.67
CA ALA A 22 -0.30 6.14 -30.36
C ALA A 22 -0.52 4.97 -29.40
N PRO A 23 0.49 4.53 -28.63
CA PRO A 23 0.26 3.53 -27.62
C PRO A 23 -0.82 4.11 -26.72
N SER A 24 -1.96 3.41 -26.66
CA SER A 24 -2.97 3.69 -25.65
C SER A 24 -2.27 3.42 -24.33
N SER A 25 -1.86 4.47 -23.63
CA SER A 25 -1.47 4.39 -22.24
C SER A 25 -2.70 3.93 -21.48
N ALA A 26 -2.90 2.60 -21.43
CA ALA A 26 -3.45 2.00 -20.23
C ALA A 26 -2.69 2.63 -19.07
N LEU A 27 -3.39 3.08 -18.03
CA LEU A 27 -2.78 3.59 -16.80
C LEU A 27 -1.97 2.46 -16.15
N ALA A 28 -0.80 2.17 -16.71
CA ALA A 28 0.19 1.30 -16.12
C ALA A 28 0.72 2.05 -14.90
N ALA A 29 0.75 1.38 -13.76
CA ALA A 29 1.39 1.92 -12.57
C ALA A 29 2.84 2.29 -12.92
N SER A 30 3.35 3.38 -12.35
CA SER A 30 4.73 3.78 -12.61
C SER A 30 5.71 2.73 -12.06
N GLN A 31 6.95 2.73 -12.53
CA GLN A 31 7.98 1.83 -11.97
C GLN A 31 8.13 2.02 -10.45
N ASP A 32 8.02 3.25 -9.96
CA ASP A 32 8.09 3.55 -8.53
C ASP A 32 6.87 3.01 -7.77
N GLU A 33 5.67 3.10 -8.35
CA GLU A 33 4.46 2.51 -7.76
C GLU A 33 4.54 0.98 -7.73
N CYS A 34 5.09 0.36 -8.77
CA CYS A 34 5.28 -1.08 -8.80
C CYS A 34 6.37 -1.57 -7.84
N ALA A 35 7.41 -0.78 -7.64
CA ALA A 35 8.46 -1.07 -6.66
C ALA A 35 7.94 -1.11 -5.22
N ILE A 36 6.76 -0.53 -4.92
CA ILE A 36 6.12 -0.62 -3.59
C ILE A 36 5.96 -2.08 -3.17
N TRP A 37 5.55 -2.98 -4.08
CA TRP A 37 5.34 -4.39 -3.77
C TRP A 37 6.59 -5.10 -3.23
N ILE A 38 7.77 -4.68 -3.69
CA ILE A 38 9.06 -5.28 -3.30
C ILE A 38 9.63 -4.58 -2.06
N CYS A 39 9.49 -3.26 -1.99
CA CYS A 39 10.08 -2.44 -0.93
C CYS A 39 9.31 -2.49 0.39
N LEU A 40 7.99 -2.68 0.33
CA LEU A 40 7.11 -2.56 1.47
C LEU A 40 7.29 -3.66 2.53
N PRO A 41 7.48 -4.97 2.19
CA PRO A 41 7.76 -6.01 3.19
C PRO A 41 8.99 -5.73 4.06
N GLY A 42 9.97 -4.99 3.53
CA GLY A 42 11.17 -4.56 4.24
C GLY A 42 11.03 -3.21 4.95
N GLY A 43 9.86 -2.59 4.93
CA GLY A 43 9.62 -1.28 5.53
C GLY A 43 10.33 -0.12 4.83
N PHE A 44 10.54 -0.21 3.51
CA PHE A 44 11.27 0.78 2.70
C PHE A 44 12.72 1.00 3.15
N PRO A 45 13.60 -0.01 3.02
CA PRO A 45 15.02 0.14 3.32
C PRO A 45 15.70 1.16 2.39
N SER A 46 16.98 1.45 2.62
CA SER A 46 17.77 2.33 1.75
C SER A 46 17.65 1.93 0.27
N GLY A 47 17.34 2.89 -0.60
CA GLY A 47 17.08 2.66 -2.03
C GLY A 47 15.59 2.58 -2.39
N CYS A 48 14.70 2.40 -1.43
CA CYS A 48 13.25 2.35 -1.64
C CYS A 48 12.53 3.71 -1.45
N GLY A 49 13.27 4.81 -1.42
CA GLY A 49 12.73 6.15 -1.16
C GLY A 49 11.71 6.61 -2.20
N ALA A 50 11.93 6.30 -3.49
CA ALA A 50 10.99 6.63 -4.56
C ALA A 50 9.67 5.85 -4.41
N ALA A 51 9.74 4.55 -4.12
CA ALA A 51 8.58 3.72 -3.84
C ALA A 51 7.80 4.20 -2.61
N HIS A 52 8.50 4.60 -1.53
CA HIS A 52 7.84 5.15 -0.35
C HIS A 52 7.08 6.44 -0.69
N SER A 53 7.71 7.36 -1.40
CA SER A 53 7.07 8.60 -1.85
C SER A 53 5.85 8.31 -2.73
N ALA A 54 5.97 7.40 -3.69
CA ALA A 54 4.87 6.98 -4.55
C ALA A 54 3.70 6.40 -3.75
N MET A 55 3.96 5.54 -2.75
CA MET A 55 2.92 5.01 -1.86
C MET A 55 2.21 6.14 -1.11
N ILE A 56 2.96 7.05 -0.50
CA ILE A 56 2.40 8.17 0.25
C ILE A 56 1.57 9.09 -0.66
N ASP A 57 2.04 9.37 -1.87
CA ASP A 57 1.33 10.22 -2.83
C ASP A 57 0.03 9.58 -3.31
N ARG A 58 0.00 8.26 -3.57
CA ARG A 58 -1.24 7.53 -3.82
C ARG A 58 -2.25 7.67 -2.69
N VAL A 59 -1.80 7.57 -1.43
CA VAL A 59 -2.68 7.71 -0.26
C VAL A 59 -3.20 9.14 -0.13
N LYS A 60 -2.39 10.16 -0.43
CA LYS A 60 -2.83 11.57 -0.47
C LYS A 60 -3.86 11.81 -1.57
N ASP A 61 -3.71 11.14 -2.70
CA ASP A 61 -4.64 11.13 -3.83
C ASP A 61 -5.92 10.30 -3.57
N MET A 62 -6.12 9.82 -2.33
CA MET A 62 -7.25 8.96 -1.95
C MET A 62 -7.31 7.64 -2.74
N LYS A 63 -6.17 7.20 -3.27
CA LYS A 63 -6.00 5.88 -3.89
C LYS A 63 -5.51 4.87 -2.84
N SER A 64 -5.56 3.60 -3.21
CA SER A 64 -4.92 2.55 -2.40
C SER A 64 -3.39 2.76 -2.33
N PRO A 65 -2.74 2.47 -1.18
CA PRO A 65 -1.28 2.60 -1.05
C PRO A 65 -0.51 1.78 -2.08
N LEU A 66 -1.04 0.64 -2.54
CA LEU A 66 -0.43 -0.15 -3.60
C LEU A 66 -1.27 -0.06 -4.89
N PRO A 67 -0.64 -0.07 -6.07
CA PRO A 67 -1.35 -0.32 -7.32
C PRO A 67 -1.89 -1.75 -7.35
N SER A 68 -2.80 -2.03 -8.29
CA SER A 68 -3.22 -3.41 -8.53
C SER A 68 -1.98 -4.24 -8.91
N PHE A 69 -1.82 -5.41 -8.29
CA PHE A 69 -0.65 -6.24 -8.56
C PHE A 69 -0.53 -6.62 -10.05
N SER A 70 -1.66 -6.86 -10.72
CA SER A 70 -1.71 -7.17 -12.15
C SER A 70 -1.19 -6.05 -13.07
N SER A 71 -1.12 -4.80 -12.59
CA SER A 71 -0.52 -3.69 -13.35
C SER A 71 1.01 -3.66 -13.27
N CYS A 72 1.58 -4.42 -12.33
CA CYS A 72 3.01 -4.49 -12.04
C CYS A 72 3.62 -5.88 -12.32
N ALA A 73 2.80 -6.92 -12.29
CA ALA A 73 3.20 -8.27 -12.61
C ALA A 73 3.34 -8.46 -14.12
N VAL A 74 4.50 -8.97 -14.55
CA VAL A 74 4.66 -9.51 -15.90
C VAL A 74 3.93 -10.86 -15.92
N GLN A 75 2.98 -11.06 -16.83
CA GLN A 75 2.24 -12.33 -16.90
C GLN A 75 3.12 -13.41 -17.55
N ASP A 76 3.72 -14.26 -16.73
CA ASP A 76 4.52 -15.41 -17.16
C ASP A 76 4.04 -16.70 -16.47
N GLY A 77 2.73 -16.95 -16.48
CA GLY A 77 2.09 -18.27 -16.27
C GLY A 77 2.30 -18.99 -14.92
N SER A 78 3.22 -18.54 -14.07
CA SER A 78 3.59 -19.14 -12.77
C SER A 78 3.88 -18.10 -11.68
N GLY A 79 3.51 -16.83 -11.89
CA GLY A 79 3.77 -15.76 -10.94
C GLY A 79 3.02 -15.92 -9.62
N SER A 80 3.71 -15.66 -8.51
CA SER A 80 3.11 -15.61 -7.16
C SER A 80 1.99 -14.59 -7.08
N GLN A 81 0.93 -14.91 -6.33
CA GLN A 81 -0.17 -14.00 -6.07
C GLN A 81 0.20 -13.08 -4.91
N MET A 82 0.36 -11.79 -5.19
CA MET A 82 0.54 -10.79 -4.14
C MET A 82 -0.76 -10.08 -3.79
N SER A 83 -0.99 -9.87 -2.50
CA SER A 83 -2.13 -9.12 -1.96
C SER A 83 -1.69 -8.28 -0.76
N TYR A 84 -2.54 -7.34 -0.33
CA TYR A 84 -2.26 -6.51 0.84
C TYR A 84 -3.52 -6.28 1.68
N ASN A 85 -3.33 -6.00 2.97
CA ASN A 85 -4.37 -5.49 3.85
C ASN A 85 -3.96 -4.09 4.32
N TYR A 86 -4.79 -3.09 4.02
CA TYR A 86 -4.57 -1.69 4.38
C TYR A 86 -5.72 -1.18 5.24
N ASN A 87 -5.42 -0.69 6.44
CA ASN A 87 -6.42 -0.10 7.33
C ASN A 87 -5.76 0.83 8.37
N TYR A 88 -6.53 1.23 9.38
CA TYR A 88 -6.07 2.04 10.49
C TYR A 88 -5.67 1.20 11.69
N ALA A 89 -4.75 1.71 12.49
CA ALA A 89 -4.35 1.17 13.77
C ALA A 89 -4.29 2.26 14.84
N ALA A 90 -4.65 1.91 16.06
CA ALA A 90 -4.51 2.76 17.23
C ALA A 90 -3.15 2.49 17.89
N LEU A 91 -2.34 3.52 18.10
CA LEU A 91 -1.12 3.42 18.90
C LEU A 91 -1.50 3.56 20.37
N ILE A 92 -1.42 2.46 21.11
CA ILE A 92 -1.59 2.42 22.55
C ILE A 92 -0.24 2.69 23.19
N ALA A 93 -0.13 3.77 23.96
CA ALA A 93 1.09 4.07 24.69
C ALA A 93 1.38 3.00 25.75
N GLU A 94 2.64 2.93 26.17
CA GLU A 94 2.99 2.18 27.37
C GLU A 94 2.21 2.72 28.57
N HIS A 95 1.65 1.81 29.36
CA HIS A 95 0.84 2.17 30.52
C HIS A 95 0.89 1.07 31.58
N ARG A 96 0.53 1.42 32.81
CA ARG A 96 0.44 0.47 33.91
C ARG A 96 -0.99 0.00 34.08
N VAL A 97 -1.16 -1.30 34.24
CA VAL A 97 -2.43 -1.92 34.62
C VAL A 97 -2.26 -2.58 35.98
N CYS A 98 -3.31 -2.56 36.78
CA CYS A 98 -3.29 -3.27 38.04
C CYS A 98 -3.31 -4.78 37.76
N SER A 99 -2.30 -5.50 38.24
CA SER A 99 -2.18 -6.96 38.05
C SER A 99 -2.71 -7.75 39.24
N SER A 100 -2.78 -7.13 40.42
CA SER A 100 -3.34 -7.77 41.62
C SER A 100 -4.04 -6.77 42.53
N TYR A 101 -5.20 -7.18 43.04
CA TYR A 101 -6.02 -6.40 43.96
C TYR A 101 -6.05 -7.05 45.35
N ARG A 102 -6.03 -6.22 46.38
CA ARG A 102 -6.38 -6.61 47.74
C ARG A 102 -7.77 -6.07 48.05
N TYR A 103 -8.62 -6.93 48.58
CA TYR A 103 -9.98 -6.58 48.97
C TYR A 103 -10.06 -6.38 50.48
N ARG A 104 -10.70 -5.28 50.92
CA ARG A 104 -11.00 -5.00 52.33
C ARG A 104 -12.43 -4.48 52.44
N ARG A 105 -13.32 -5.31 53.02
CA ARG A 105 -14.78 -5.05 53.03
C ARG A 105 -15.27 -4.73 51.61
N ASP A 106 -15.66 -3.47 51.36
CA ASP A 106 -16.21 -3.00 50.07
C ASP A 106 -15.20 -2.23 49.20
N ASP A 107 -13.94 -2.10 49.64
CA ASP A 107 -12.89 -1.40 48.89
C ASP A 107 -11.91 -2.36 48.21
N ARG A 108 -11.45 -1.97 47.00
CA ARG A 108 -10.41 -2.68 46.27
C ARG A 108 -9.19 -1.77 46.15
N GLU A 109 -8.08 -2.23 46.71
CA GLU A 109 -6.79 -1.55 46.59
C GLU A 109 -5.93 -2.28 45.56
N CYS A 110 -5.37 -1.56 44.60
CA CYS A 110 -4.38 -2.15 43.70
C CYS A 110 -3.06 -2.32 44.45
N VAL A 111 -2.61 -3.56 44.61
CA VAL A 111 -1.39 -3.89 45.37
C VAL A 111 -0.21 -4.29 44.50
N SER A 112 -0.45 -4.59 43.23
CA SER A 112 0.60 -4.86 42.25
C SER A 112 0.24 -4.29 40.89
N TRP A 113 1.26 -3.84 40.18
CA TRP A 113 1.14 -3.19 38.88
C TRP A 113 2.01 -3.89 37.86
N GLU A 114 1.50 -4.04 36.66
CA GLU A 114 2.23 -4.54 35.50
C GLU A 114 2.32 -3.44 34.45
N THR A 115 3.49 -3.32 33.81
CA THR A 115 3.72 -2.39 32.71
C THR A 115 3.37 -3.09 31.40
N VAL A 116 2.40 -2.55 30.69
CA VAL A 116 1.99 -3.01 29.37
C VAL A 116 2.74 -2.17 28.34
N PRO A 117 3.60 -2.77 27.50
CA PRO A 117 4.39 -2.03 26.53
C PRO A 117 3.50 -1.38 25.47
N SER A 118 4.05 -0.34 24.82
CA SER A 118 3.38 0.30 23.69
C SER A 118 3.12 -0.69 22.56
N ARG A 119 1.97 -0.58 21.90
CA ARG A 119 1.59 -1.48 20.81
C ARG A 119 0.61 -0.83 19.84
N TYR A 120 0.59 -1.34 18.62
CA TYR A 120 -0.44 -1.02 17.63
C TYR A 120 -1.62 -1.99 17.74
N MET A 121 -2.83 -1.44 17.81
CA MET A 121 -4.08 -2.18 17.77
C MET A 121 -4.72 -1.98 16.38
N LYS A 122 -4.59 -2.98 15.51
CA LYS A 122 -5.10 -2.96 14.13
C LYS A 122 -6.63 -2.90 14.08
N GLY A 123 -7.17 -2.31 13.00
CA GLY A 123 -8.60 -2.16 12.75
C GLY A 123 -9.29 -1.12 13.64
N THR A 124 -8.54 -0.42 14.49
CA THR A 124 -9.08 0.52 15.48
C THR A 124 -8.52 1.92 15.22
N ARG A 125 -9.37 2.94 15.37
CA ARG A 125 -8.97 4.34 15.37
C ARG A 125 -9.08 4.91 16.76
N CYS A 126 -8.26 5.91 17.05
CA CYS A 126 -8.33 6.64 18.29
C CYS A 126 -9.33 7.77 18.18
N ARG A 127 -10.27 7.76 19.10
CA ARG A 127 -11.36 8.73 19.22
C ARG A 127 -11.19 9.48 20.53
N VAL A 128 -11.47 10.77 20.49
CA VAL A 128 -11.55 11.62 21.67
C VAL A 128 -12.99 12.06 21.80
N ASP A 129 -13.59 11.84 22.97
CA ASP A 129 -14.94 12.32 23.26
C ASP A 129 -14.94 13.80 23.66
N ARG A 130 -16.12 14.34 23.98
CA ARG A 130 -16.28 15.75 24.38
C ARG A 130 -15.58 16.08 25.70
N ASP A 131 -15.38 15.07 26.55
CA ASP A 131 -14.76 15.19 27.87
C ASP A 131 -13.24 14.99 27.80
N GLY A 132 -12.69 14.78 26.60
CA GLY A 132 -11.27 14.56 26.38
C GLY A 132 -10.81 13.12 26.60
N ASN A 133 -11.71 12.18 26.92
CA ASN A 133 -11.35 10.78 27.11
C ASN A 133 -11.05 10.13 25.77
N ARG A 134 -10.01 9.30 25.76
CA ARG A 134 -9.54 8.60 24.57
C ARG A 134 -10.03 7.15 24.56
N THR A 135 -10.59 6.76 23.41
CA THR A 135 -11.00 5.37 23.12
C THR A 135 -10.24 4.87 21.88
N PRO A 136 -9.55 3.72 21.95
CA PRO A 136 -9.33 2.89 23.14
C PRO A 136 -8.49 3.60 24.20
N ARG A 137 -8.63 3.16 25.46
CA ARG A 137 -7.85 3.70 26.59
C ARG A 137 -6.36 3.67 26.28
N TYR A 138 -5.65 4.69 26.76
CA TYR A 138 -4.22 4.90 26.53
C TYR A 138 -3.82 5.10 25.06
N CYS A 139 -4.79 5.28 24.14
CA CYS A 139 -4.40 5.61 22.79
C CYS A 139 -3.79 7.02 22.70
N VAL A 140 -2.62 7.11 22.07
CA VAL A 140 -1.93 8.37 21.80
C VAL A 140 -2.06 8.85 20.35
N GLY A 141 -2.37 7.98 19.39
CA GLY A 141 -2.56 8.39 17.99
C GLY A 141 -3.18 7.34 17.07
N THR A 142 -3.77 7.79 15.98
CA THR A 142 -4.24 6.92 14.88
C THR A 142 -3.18 6.89 13.79
N TYR A 143 -2.79 5.68 13.40
CA TYR A 143 -1.87 5.38 12.31
C TYR A 143 -2.63 4.64 11.21
N ARG A 144 -2.04 4.63 10.03
CA ARG A 144 -2.35 3.72 8.94
C ARG A 144 -1.36 2.56 8.99
N TYR A 145 -1.78 1.41 8.51
CA TYR A 145 -0.89 0.27 8.38
C TYR A 145 -1.17 -0.48 7.08
N VAL A 146 -0.14 -1.17 6.60
CA VAL A 146 -0.29 -2.12 5.50
C VAL A 146 0.49 -3.40 5.80
N ASP A 147 -0.16 -4.53 5.54
CA ASP A 147 0.44 -5.87 5.51
C ASP A 147 0.50 -6.35 4.07
N VAL A 148 1.62 -6.94 3.67
CA VAL A 148 1.77 -7.58 2.35
C VAL A 148 1.71 -9.09 2.52
N PHE A 149 1.12 -9.77 1.54
CA PHE A 149 1.02 -11.22 1.50
C PHE A 149 1.48 -11.73 0.14
N ILE A 150 2.23 -12.82 0.15
CA ILE A 150 2.66 -13.57 -1.04
C ILE A 150 2.08 -14.97 -0.89
N ASP A 151 1.24 -15.39 -1.84
CA ASP A 151 0.58 -16.69 -1.85
C ASP A 151 -0.19 -16.97 -0.53
N GLY A 152 -0.80 -15.92 0.01
CA GLY A 152 -1.57 -15.94 1.27
C GLY A 152 -0.74 -15.88 2.56
N ALA A 153 0.58 -16.05 2.49
CA ALA A 153 1.48 -15.92 3.64
C ALA A 153 1.92 -14.47 3.82
N LYS A 154 1.97 -13.98 5.07
CA LYS A 154 2.42 -12.61 5.35
C LYS A 154 3.91 -12.47 4.98
N ALA A 155 4.21 -11.47 4.15
CA ALA A 155 5.56 -11.13 3.74
C ALA A 155 6.05 -9.92 4.53
N GLY A 156 7.05 -10.14 5.40
CA GLY A 156 7.70 -9.10 6.18
C GLY A 156 6.84 -8.53 7.32
N ASP A 157 7.35 -7.43 7.88
CA ASP A 157 6.71 -6.74 9.00
C ASP A 157 5.57 -5.84 8.55
N THR A 158 4.69 -5.50 9.49
CA THR A 158 3.64 -4.51 9.21
C THR A 158 4.26 -3.13 9.13
N TYR A 159 4.03 -2.42 8.02
CA TYR A 159 4.45 -1.03 7.90
C TYR A 159 3.39 -0.10 8.48
N TYR A 160 3.78 0.79 9.39
CA TYR A 160 2.90 1.79 10.01
C TYR A 160 3.36 3.21 9.68
N TRP A 161 2.42 4.10 9.37
CA TRP A 161 2.70 5.53 9.18
C TRP A 161 1.52 6.39 9.62
N ARG A 162 1.69 7.71 9.67
CA ARG A 162 0.65 8.64 10.09
C ARG A 162 0.09 9.42 8.90
#